data_AF-C9MKP5-F1
#
_entry.id   AF-C9MKP5-F1
#
_cell.length_a   1.000
_cell.length_b   1.000
_cell.length_c   1.000
_cell.angle_alpha   90.00
_cell.angle_beta   90.00
_cell.angle_gamma   90.00
#
_symmetry.space_group_name_H-M   'P 1'
#
loop_
_entity.id
_entity.type
_entity.pdbx_description
1 polymer ?
#
loop_
_entity_poly.entity_id
_entity_poly.type
_entity_poly.pdbx_seq_one_letter_code
_entity_poly.pdbx_strand_id
1 'polypeptide(L)'
;MVAVNLDSTKGDDGTYVSAWTYLNDSALATIQSASNKKSQITTTNRMTIRVRRLGRLGLEACMILGDGEQFAGNSYDSTNYVRVYAQGDEVGRFTYKPGISKQTDSAFVQNPVAFVSCLRKYRSLKIETTTFTSGTMVYSFDALDVLKGRK
;
A
#
# COMPACT_ATOMS: atom_id res chain seq x y z
N MET A 1 11.29 8.73 28.85
CA MET A 1 11.28 7.98 27.58
C MET A 1 10.35 6.81 27.80
N VAL A 2 9.13 6.85 27.25
CA VAL A 2 8.09 5.83 27.51
C VAL A 2 8.03 4.93 26.29
N ALA A 3 8.43 3.67 26.47
CA ALA A 3 8.11 2.61 25.53
C ALA A 3 6.61 2.35 25.65
N VAL A 4 5.86 2.65 24.59
CA VAL A 4 4.46 2.27 24.51
C VAL A 4 4.43 0.85 23.96
N ASN A 5 4.20 -0.11 24.84
CA ASN A 5 3.77 -1.45 24.45
C ASN A 5 2.33 -1.31 23.94
N LEU A 6 2.12 -1.58 22.65
CA LEU A 6 0.80 -1.58 22.03
C LEU A 6 0.42 -3.04 21.78
N ASP A 7 -0.30 -3.60 22.74
CA ASP A 7 -0.86 -4.94 22.63
C ASP A 7 -1.61 -5.08 21.30
N SER A 8 -1.16 -6.07 20.53
CA SER A 8 -1.80 -6.51 19.31
C SER A 8 -3.13 -7.19 19.67
N THR A 9 -4.25 -6.59 19.30
CA THR A 9 -5.51 -7.32 19.25
C THR A 9 -5.51 -8.24 18.03
N LYS A 10 -5.51 -9.55 18.28
CA LYS A 10 -5.96 -10.53 17.28
C LYS A 10 -7.41 -10.21 16.91
N GLY A 11 -7.70 -10.06 15.63
CA GLY A 11 -9.07 -10.13 15.15
C GLY A 11 -9.52 -11.59 15.17
N ASP A 12 -10.53 -11.92 15.96
CA ASP A 12 -11.01 -13.29 16.18
C ASP A 12 -11.70 -13.94 14.96
N ASP A 13 -11.88 -13.22 13.84
CA ASP A 13 -12.61 -13.71 12.66
C ASP A 13 -11.77 -13.80 11.36
N GLY A 14 -10.44 -13.79 11.45
CA GLY A 14 -9.58 -13.86 10.25
C GLY A 14 -9.69 -12.62 9.35
N THR A 15 -10.24 -11.52 9.88
CA THR A 15 -10.25 -10.19 9.25
C THR A 15 -8.84 -9.61 9.33
N TYR A 16 -8.17 -9.51 8.19
CA TYR A 16 -6.83 -8.94 8.11
C TYR A 16 -6.85 -7.44 8.37
N VAL A 17 -6.28 -7.05 9.49
CA VAL A 17 -5.97 -5.65 9.79
C VAL A 17 -4.58 -5.32 9.26
N SER A 18 -4.47 -4.25 8.50
CA SER A 18 -3.20 -3.66 8.06
C SER A 18 -2.73 -2.63 9.10
N ALA A 19 -1.85 -3.02 10.02
CA ALA A 19 -1.20 -2.06 10.93
C ALA A 19 0.09 -1.50 10.30
N TRP A 20 0.41 -0.23 10.57
CA TRP A 20 1.71 0.33 10.20
C TRP A 20 2.78 -0.28 11.09
N THR A 21 3.61 -1.16 10.54
CA THR A 21 4.78 -1.66 11.25
C THR A 21 5.94 -0.70 11.01
N TYR A 22 6.35 0.01 12.06
CA TYR A 22 7.60 0.75 12.10
C TYR A 22 8.67 -0.16 12.69
N LEU A 23 9.78 -0.34 11.99
CA LEU A 23 10.93 -1.03 12.57
C LEU A 23 11.54 -0.13 13.68
N ASN A 24 12.08 -0.74 14.73
CA ASN A 24 12.32 -0.11 16.04
C ASN A 24 13.12 1.22 16.02
N ASP A 25 13.91 1.46 14.98
CA ASP A 25 14.70 2.69 14.77
C ASP A 25 14.37 3.44 13.46
N SER A 26 13.24 3.14 12.81
CA SER A 26 13.17 3.22 11.34
C SER A 26 12.40 4.36 10.71
N ALA A 27 13.03 4.90 9.68
CA ALA A 27 12.44 5.67 8.60
C ALA A 27 11.49 4.86 7.70
N LEU A 28 11.33 3.55 7.92
CA LEU A 28 10.52 2.65 7.10
C LEU A 28 9.25 2.25 7.85
N ALA A 29 8.12 2.36 7.18
CA ALA A 29 6.81 1.98 7.66
C ALA A 29 6.13 1.09 6.60
N THR A 30 5.43 0.04 7.01
CA THR A 30 4.75 -0.87 6.06
C THR A 30 3.30 -1.12 6.42
N ILE A 31 2.40 -1.17 5.43
CA ILE A 31 1.04 -1.71 5.56
C ILE A 31 0.77 -2.76 4.49
N GLN A 32 -0.12 -3.70 4.77
CA GLN A 32 -0.38 -4.82 3.87
C GLN A 32 -1.87 -5.12 3.80
N SER A 33 -2.42 -5.24 2.59
CA SER A 33 -3.85 -5.48 2.37
C SER A 33 -4.33 -6.82 2.93
N ALA A 34 -5.65 -6.97 3.01
CA ALA A 34 -6.27 -8.29 3.06
C ALA A 34 -5.92 -9.11 1.80
N SER A 35 -6.02 -10.43 1.91
CA SER A 35 -5.84 -11.33 0.76
C SER A 35 -6.87 -11.06 -0.32
N ASN A 36 -6.40 -10.86 -1.54
CA ASN A 36 -7.18 -10.72 -2.74
C ASN A 36 -7.41 -12.09 -3.38
N LYS A 37 -8.63 -12.62 -3.19
CA LYS A 37 -9.04 -13.93 -3.70
C LYS A 37 -9.32 -13.94 -5.21
N LYS A 38 -9.23 -12.79 -5.89
CA LYS A 38 -9.45 -12.68 -7.34
C LYS A 38 -8.17 -12.86 -8.17
N SER A 39 -7.00 -12.96 -7.54
CA SER A 39 -5.79 -13.25 -8.30
C SER A 39 -5.87 -14.64 -8.92
N GLN A 40 -5.47 -14.74 -10.19
CA GLN A 40 -5.42 -15.97 -10.95
C GLN A 40 -4.22 -16.86 -10.59
N ILE A 41 -3.27 -16.33 -9.80
CA ILE A 41 -2.07 -17.07 -9.37
C ILE A 41 -2.31 -17.73 -8.01
N THR A 42 -2.68 -16.95 -7.00
CA THR A 42 -3.00 -17.44 -5.65
C THR A 42 -4.22 -16.73 -5.06
N THR A 43 -4.93 -17.41 -4.16
CA THR A 43 -6.02 -16.82 -3.38
C THR A 43 -5.52 -16.01 -2.18
N THR A 44 -4.22 -16.05 -1.90
CA THR A 44 -3.54 -15.38 -0.78
C THR A 44 -2.89 -14.07 -1.16
N ASN A 45 -2.96 -13.68 -2.44
CA ASN A 45 -2.28 -12.52 -3.00
C ASN A 45 -2.58 -11.23 -2.22
N ARG A 46 -1.56 -10.40 -1.95
CA ARG A 46 -1.72 -9.15 -1.20
C ARG A 46 -0.91 -8.04 -1.83
N MET A 47 -1.31 -6.81 -1.55
CA MET A 47 -0.49 -5.64 -1.80
C MET A 47 0.16 -5.19 -0.50
N THR A 48 1.48 -4.99 -0.52
CA THR A 48 2.23 -4.34 0.55
C THR A 48 2.62 -2.93 0.12
N ILE A 49 2.38 -1.94 0.96
CA ILE A 49 2.86 -0.57 0.78
C ILE A 49 3.97 -0.33 1.77
N ARG A 50 5.14 0.06 1.26
CA ARG A 50 6.31 0.46 2.04
C ARG A 50 6.52 1.96 1.88
N VAL A 51 6.60 2.68 2.99
CA VAL A 51 6.87 4.11 3.04
C VAL A 51 8.20 4.33 3.72
N ARG A 52 9.13 4.98 3.04
CA ARG A 52 10.47 5.28 3.55
C ARG A 52 10.69 6.78 3.65
N ARG A 53 11.19 7.25 4.79
CA ARG A 53 11.67 8.62 4.99
C ARG A 53 13.15 8.70 4.65
N LEU A 54 13.52 9.53 3.69
CA LEU A 54 14.91 9.67 3.24
C LEU A 54 15.60 10.84 3.95
N GLY A 55 15.52 10.91 5.29
CA GLY A 55 16.09 12.02 6.06
C GLY A 55 15.58 13.39 5.58
N ARG A 56 16.48 14.32 5.21
CA ARG A 56 16.14 15.64 4.64
C ARG A 56 15.69 15.59 3.17
N LEU A 57 15.88 14.45 2.48
CA LEU A 57 15.64 14.29 1.04
C LEU A 57 14.18 13.96 0.69
N GLY A 58 13.34 13.69 1.67
CA GLY A 58 11.89 13.56 1.48
C GLY A 58 11.31 12.21 1.88
N LEU A 59 10.28 11.78 1.17
CA LEU A 59 9.47 10.60 1.45
C LEU A 59 9.36 9.78 0.17
N GLU A 60 9.44 8.46 0.28
CA GLU A 60 9.24 7.50 -0.80
C GLU A 60 8.10 6.56 -0.43
N ALA A 61 7.28 6.19 -1.41
CA ALA A 61 6.22 5.20 -1.23
C ALA A 61 6.30 4.18 -2.37
N CYS A 62 6.42 2.91 -1.99
CA CYS A 62 6.55 1.77 -2.88
C CYS A 62 5.39 0.80 -2.62
N MET A 63 4.71 0.38 -3.67
CA MET A 63 3.69 -0.67 -3.65
C MET A 63 4.31 -1.96 -4.19
N ILE A 64 4.01 -3.09 -3.57
CA ILE A 64 4.56 -4.40 -3.91
C ILE A 64 3.40 -5.39 -3.98
N LEU A 65 3.24 -6.04 -5.12
CA LEU A 65 2.28 -7.13 -5.32
C LEU A 65 2.92 -8.43 -4.87
N GLY A 66 2.19 -9.22 -4.10
CA GLY A 66 2.64 -10.53 -3.64
C GLY A 66 2.51 -11.61 -4.71
N ASP A 67 2.96 -12.82 -4.36
CA ASP A 67 2.59 -14.08 -5.01
C ASP A 67 2.72 -14.09 -6.55
N GLY A 68 3.75 -13.43 -7.09
CA GLY A 68 4.08 -13.44 -8.51
C GLY A 68 3.24 -12.50 -9.39
N GLU A 69 2.33 -11.73 -8.81
CA GLU A 69 1.60 -10.68 -9.53
C GLU A 69 2.54 -9.53 -9.92
N GLN A 70 2.25 -8.92 -11.06
CA GLN A 70 3.09 -7.88 -11.65
C GLN A 70 2.23 -6.71 -12.11
N PHE A 71 2.71 -5.49 -11.91
CA PHE A 71 2.04 -4.32 -12.45
C PHE A 71 2.04 -4.38 -13.98
N ALA A 72 0.88 -4.16 -14.61
CA ALA A 72 0.76 -4.23 -16.08
C ALA A 72 1.49 -3.08 -16.82
N GLY A 73 1.91 -2.06 -16.07
CA GLY A 73 2.53 -0.86 -16.59
C GLY A 73 3.98 -1.05 -17.02
N ASN A 74 4.45 -0.20 -17.93
CA ASN A 74 5.88 -0.10 -18.27
C ASN A 74 6.44 1.28 -17.90
N SER A 75 7.76 1.40 -17.75
CA SER A 75 8.42 2.65 -17.28
C SER A 75 8.30 3.85 -18.24
N TYR A 76 7.84 3.62 -19.46
CA TYR A 76 7.64 4.65 -20.49
C TYR A 76 6.18 5.11 -20.61
N ASP A 77 5.26 4.39 -19.97
CA ASP A 77 3.84 4.69 -19.98
C ASP A 77 3.47 5.68 -18.87
N SER A 78 2.93 6.82 -19.27
CA SER A 78 2.45 7.86 -18.35
C SER A 78 1.06 7.55 -17.77
N THR A 79 0.40 6.49 -18.24
CA THR A 79 -0.93 6.07 -17.80
C THR A 79 -0.92 5.06 -16.65
N ASN A 80 0.26 4.76 -16.09
CA ASN A 80 0.38 3.96 -14.88
C ASN A 80 -0.14 4.71 -13.67
N TYR A 81 -1.33 4.37 -13.21
CA TYR A 81 -1.90 4.91 -11.98
C TYR A 81 -2.61 3.85 -11.16
N VAL A 82 -2.71 4.14 -9.87
CA VAL A 82 -3.64 3.46 -8.97
C VAL A 82 -4.76 4.41 -8.60
N ARG A 83 -5.96 3.85 -8.40
CA ARG A 83 -7.10 4.60 -7.86
C ARG A 83 -7.30 4.19 -6.41
N VAL A 84 -7.45 5.18 -5.54
CA VAL A 84 -7.72 4.97 -4.11
C VAL A 84 -9.17 5.32 -3.87
N TYR A 85 -9.90 4.37 -3.30
CA TYR A 85 -11.29 4.51 -2.93
C TYR A 85 -11.45 4.47 -1.42
N ALA A 86 -12.34 5.31 -0.88
CA ALA A 86 -12.77 5.23 0.51
C ALA A 86 -14.27 5.52 0.58
N GLN A 87 -15.00 4.78 1.41
CA GLN A 87 -16.46 4.93 1.59
C GLN A 87 -17.30 4.84 0.30
N GLY A 88 -16.75 4.27 -0.78
CA GLY A 88 -17.42 4.12 -2.07
C GLY A 88 -16.96 5.11 -3.14
N ASP A 89 -16.26 6.18 -2.76
CA ASP A 89 -15.84 7.25 -3.66
C ASP A 89 -14.35 7.15 -4.03
N GLU A 90 -13.98 7.56 -5.25
CA GLU A 90 -12.57 7.75 -5.64
C GLU A 90 -12.03 8.99 -4.92
N VAL A 91 -11.14 8.77 -3.95
CA VAL A 91 -10.55 9.83 -3.11
C VAL A 91 -9.15 10.23 -3.55
N GLY A 92 -8.59 9.52 -4.53
CA GLY A 92 -7.32 9.90 -5.14
C GLY A 92 -6.91 9.02 -6.30
N ARG A 93 -6.12 9.60 -7.20
CA ARG A 93 -5.50 8.93 -8.33
C ARG A 93 -4.02 9.28 -8.35
N PHE A 94 -3.17 8.26 -8.28
CA PHE A 94 -1.74 8.45 -8.10
C PHE A 94 -0.95 7.73 -9.17
N THR A 95 -0.15 8.48 -9.91
CA THR A 95 0.75 7.89 -10.91
C THR A 95 1.93 7.22 -10.23
N TYR A 96 2.43 6.16 -10.85
CA TYR A 96 3.58 5.42 -10.37
C TYR A 96 4.56 5.11 -11.51
N LYS A 97 5.78 4.73 -11.14
CA LYS A 97 6.75 4.10 -12.03
C LYS A 97 6.98 2.67 -11.54
N PRO A 98 6.80 1.64 -12.39
CA PRO A 98 7.19 0.28 -12.04
C PRO A 98 8.66 0.23 -11.60
N GLY A 99 9.01 -0.76 -10.78
CA GLY A 99 10.39 -1.05 -10.43
C GLY A 99 11.25 -1.28 -11.69
N ILE A 100 12.49 -0.82 -11.64
CA ILE A 100 13.44 -1.01 -12.75
C ILE A 100 13.93 -2.46 -12.79
N SER A 101 14.05 -3.03 -14.00
CA SER A 101 14.48 -4.43 -14.21
C SER A 101 13.50 -5.46 -13.59
N LYS A 102 13.96 -6.68 -13.29
CA LYS A 102 13.21 -7.89 -12.84
C LYS A 102 12.28 -7.73 -11.60
N GLN A 103 11.98 -6.52 -11.15
CA GLN A 103 11.10 -6.16 -10.01
C GLN A 103 9.75 -5.59 -10.50
N THR A 104 9.10 -6.30 -11.42
CA THR A 104 7.80 -5.91 -12.01
C THR A 104 6.64 -6.05 -11.03
N ASP A 105 6.87 -6.69 -9.90
CA ASP A 105 5.99 -6.77 -8.73
C ASP A 105 5.97 -5.48 -7.91
N SER A 106 6.89 -4.53 -8.16
CA SER A 106 7.02 -3.29 -7.40
C SER A 106 6.70 -2.04 -8.21
N ALA A 107 6.22 -0.99 -7.54
CA ALA A 107 5.89 0.30 -8.15
C ALA A 107 6.12 1.47 -7.18
N PHE A 108 6.85 2.50 -7.62
CA PHE A 108 7.15 3.69 -6.85
C PHE A 108 6.20 4.83 -7.22
N VAL A 109 5.49 5.37 -6.24
CA VAL A 109 4.51 6.45 -6.44
C VAL A 109 5.25 7.77 -6.68
N GLN A 110 4.87 8.51 -7.73
CA GLN A 110 5.58 9.73 -8.14
C GLN A 110 5.37 10.90 -7.18
N ASN A 111 4.17 11.03 -6.59
CA ASN A 111 3.89 11.99 -5.52
C ASN A 111 3.62 11.25 -4.20
N PRO A 112 4.67 10.76 -3.53
CA PRO A 112 4.51 9.89 -2.37
C PRO A 112 3.97 10.66 -1.15
N VAL A 113 4.19 11.98 -1.06
CA VAL A 113 3.65 12.81 0.03
C VAL A 113 2.13 12.90 -0.04
N ALA A 114 1.58 13.22 -1.22
CA ALA A 114 0.14 13.28 -1.42
C ALA A 114 -0.51 11.90 -1.25
N PHE A 115 0.13 10.86 -1.79
CA PHE A 115 -0.33 9.48 -1.65
C PHE A 115 -0.43 9.05 -0.18
N VAL A 116 0.66 9.19 0.58
CA VAL A 116 0.65 8.84 2.00
C VAL A 116 -0.37 9.68 2.76
N SER A 117 -0.47 10.98 2.48
CA SER A 117 -1.50 11.84 3.11
C SER A 117 -2.92 11.36 2.85
N CYS A 118 -3.21 10.86 1.64
CA CYS A 118 -4.49 10.24 1.30
C CYS A 118 -4.71 8.96 2.12
N LEU A 119 -3.71 8.07 2.19
CA LEU A 119 -3.80 6.84 2.99
C LEU A 119 -4.00 7.13 4.48
N ARG A 120 -3.42 8.22 5.00
CA ARG A 120 -3.57 8.62 6.42
C ARG A 120 -4.97 9.07 6.79
N LYS A 121 -5.70 9.65 5.81
CA LYS A 121 -6.96 10.33 6.05
C LYS A 121 -8.11 9.37 6.36
N TYR A 122 -8.05 8.15 5.83
CA TYR A 122 -9.14 7.20 5.90
C TYR A 122 -8.74 5.96 6.72
N ARG A 123 -9.66 5.51 7.58
CA ARG A 123 -9.48 4.28 8.38
C ARG A 123 -9.49 3.03 7.51
N SER A 124 -10.34 3.01 6.49
CA SER A 124 -10.46 1.91 5.55
C SER A 124 -10.43 2.47 4.13
N LEU A 125 -9.67 1.82 3.26
CA LEU A 125 -9.51 2.22 1.87
C LEU A 125 -9.31 1.00 0.97
N LYS A 126 -9.55 1.20 -0.32
CA LYS A 126 -9.27 0.22 -1.36
C LYS A 126 -8.34 0.84 -2.40
N ILE A 127 -7.40 0.06 -2.90
CA ILE A 127 -6.51 0.47 -4.00
C ILE A 127 -6.79 -0.43 -5.19
N GLU A 128 -7.21 0.19 -6.29
CA GLU A 128 -7.38 -0.45 -7.58
C GLU A 128 -6.13 -0.24 -8.44
N THR A 129 -5.65 -1.32 -9.05
CA THR A 129 -4.55 -1.31 -10.00
C THR A 129 -4.75 -2.39 -11.07
N THR A 130 -4.20 -2.17 -12.26
CA THR A 130 -4.14 -3.20 -13.31
C THR A 130 -2.88 -4.03 -13.17
N THR A 131 -3.02 -5.35 -13.17
CA THR A 131 -1.92 -6.31 -13.16
C THR A 131 -1.86 -7.08 -14.47
N PHE A 132 -0.67 -7.60 -14.78
CA PHE A 132 -0.42 -8.30 -16.04
C PHE A 132 -1.22 -9.61 -16.14
N THR A 133 -1.28 -10.36 -15.04
CA THR A 133 -1.90 -11.69 -15.03
C THR A 133 -3.40 -11.63 -14.73
N SER A 134 -3.78 -10.89 -13.69
CA SER A 134 -5.16 -10.92 -13.15
C SER A 134 -6.03 -9.74 -13.59
N GLY A 135 -5.53 -8.87 -14.46
CA GLY A 135 -6.26 -7.70 -14.92
C GLY A 135 -6.50 -6.68 -13.81
N THR A 136 -7.70 -6.09 -13.73
CA THR A 136 -8.01 -5.09 -12.69
C THR A 136 -8.21 -5.75 -11.34
N MET A 137 -7.37 -5.38 -10.37
CA MET A 137 -7.40 -5.89 -9.00
C MET A 137 -7.64 -4.78 -7.99
N VAL A 138 -8.39 -5.12 -6.93
CA VAL A 138 -8.75 -4.20 -5.85
C VAL A 138 -8.28 -4.78 -4.52
N TYR A 139 -7.39 -4.06 -3.85
CA TYR A 139 -6.80 -4.43 -2.58
C TYR A 139 -7.42 -3.64 -1.44
N SER A 140 -8.00 -4.32 -0.46
CA SER A 140 -8.62 -3.69 0.71
C SER A 140 -7.61 -3.53 1.85
N PHE A 141 -7.55 -2.34 2.42
CA PHE A 141 -6.74 -1.99 3.58
C PHE A 141 -7.66 -1.49 4.69
N ASP A 142 -7.55 -2.11 5.86
CA ASP A 142 -8.24 -1.69 7.08
C ASP A 142 -7.20 -1.32 8.13
N ALA A 143 -7.06 -0.03 8.40
CA ALA A 143 -6.16 0.49 9.42
C ALA A 143 -6.89 0.55 10.76
N LEU A 144 -6.41 -0.18 11.77
CA LEU A 144 -6.96 -0.11 13.14
C LEU A 144 -6.70 1.25 13.79
N ASP A 145 -5.64 1.93 13.39
CA ASP A 145 -5.26 3.23 13.93
C ASP A 145 -5.36 4.29 12.83
N VAL A 146 -6.17 5.33 13.09
CA VAL A 146 -6.12 6.54 12.26
C VAL A 146 -4.70 7.06 12.41
N LEU A 147 -4.00 7.27 11.29
CA LEU A 147 -2.73 8.00 11.29
C LEU A 147 -3.01 9.45 11.68
N LYS A 148 -3.31 9.70 12.95
CA LYS A 148 -3.33 11.03 13.54
C LYS A 148 -1.91 11.53 13.43
N GLY A 149 -1.67 12.37 12.42
CA GLY A 149 -0.47 13.19 12.36
C GLY A 149 -0.29 13.80 13.75
N ARG A 150 0.89 13.58 14.34
CA ARG A 150 1.28 14.31 15.55
C ARG A 150 1.04 15.80 15.27
N LYS A 151 0.12 16.41 16.03
CA LYS A 151 0.10 17.86 16.20
C LYS A 151 1.37 18.25 16.94
#